data_AF-T0SS31-F1
#
_entry.id   AF-T0SS31-F1
#
_cell.length_a   1.000
_cell.length_b   1.000
_cell.length_c   1.000
_cell.angle_alpha   90.00
_cell.angle_beta   90.00
_cell.angle_gamma   90.00
#
_symmetry.space_group_name_H-M   'P 1'
#
loop_
_entity.id
_entity.type
_entity.pdbx_description
1 polymer ?
#
loop_
_entity_poly.entity_id
_entity_poly.type
_entity_poly.pdbx_seq_one_letter_code
_entity_poly.pdbx_strand_id
1 'polypeptide(L)'
;MTLVEKSDFLKDFSIEVGKIWRNADHEGDTICKKAKNVDESYYQCNPSYFKCLISNSLITPYYQKNKISIAQNGEFQTRVTPSHTEYLFDLLVDKKYPLKLRLKDSCREVYLPQRFYPFMANQRTVTIEWDSFGRDIFVDKNLVRNKDILNWAKRSGKEKIVQEFEKKPDEEIATNLSIEDMSSFCSSQGKHILSARVYDAMAIHPEDIASPDIKLLRAPYFPWSRKNTETKIFKIQKNLEVNLSESDRLRLCQRVYSSDCGELDYIHQSIESTTWTGAKETLGGVFEYMTNTIHPRENLKLSSRYYPWKSKVHRLGVRGYWDGEGFSANNFELGKYNLVKFPDNIEIGFRCMRFK
;
A
#
# COMPACT_ATOMS: atom_id res chain seq x y z
N MET A 1 -40.22 12.49 10.36
CA MET A 1 -39.13 12.79 11.30
C MET A 1 -39.14 14.26 11.60
N THR A 2 -39.12 14.62 12.87
CA THR A 2 -38.79 15.99 13.30
C THR A 2 -37.35 16.33 12.91
N LEU A 3 -36.97 17.61 12.96
CA LEU A 3 -35.59 18.04 12.70
C LEU A 3 -34.57 17.37 13.65
N VAL A 4 -34.97 17.16 14.91
CA VAL A 4 -34.14 16.50 15.94
C VAL A 4 -33.98 15.01 15.63
N GLU A 5 -35.07 14.30 15.33
CA GLU A 5 -35.02 12.89 14.92
C GLU A 5 -34.15 12.70 13.66
N LYS A 6 -34.20 13.66 12.73
CA LYS A 6 -33.35 13.64 11.53
C LYS A 6 -31.88 13.79 11.87
N SER A 7 -31.54 14.63 12.83
CA SER A 7 -30.15 14.81 13.29
C SER A 7 -29.61 13.55 13.97
N ASP A 8 -30.38 12.96 14.89
CA ASP A 8 -29.95 11.78 15.64
C ASP A 8 -29.79 10.55 14.73
N PHE A 9 -30.74 10.33 13.83
CA PHE A 9 -30.63 9.30 12.80
C PHE A 9 -29.35 9.45 11.97
N LEU A 10 -29.07 10.66 11.47
CA LEU A 10 -27.90 10.90 10.62
C LEU A 10 -26.60 10.65 11.37
N LYS A 11 -26.56 10.98 12.66
CA LYS A 11 -25.41 10.72 13.52
C LYS A 11 -25.17 9.21 13.66
N ASP A 12 -26.18 8.46 14.09
CA ASP A 12 -26.05 7.01 14.32
C ASP A 12 -25.74 6.26 13.00
N PHE A 13 -26.45 6.60 11.93
CA PHE A 13 -26.20 6.09 10.59
C PHE A 13 -24.75 6.36 10.14
N SER A 14 -24.24 7.57 10.35
CA SER A 14 -22.86 7.92 9.96
C SER A 14 -21.81 7.13 10.74
N ILE A 15 -22.06 6.79 12.01
CA ILE A 15 -21.16 6.01 12.84
C ILE A 15 -21.12 4.56 12.34
N GLU A 16 -22.28 3.94 12.13
CA GLU A 16 -22.39 2.56 11.66
C GLU A 16 -21.78 2.39 10.28
N VAL A 17 -22.20 3.21 9.32
CA VAL A 17 -21.66 3.21 7.95
C VAL A 17 -20.17 3.52 7.96
N GLY A 18 -19.72 4.44 8.80
CA GLY A 18 -18.30 4.75 8.94
C GLY A 18 -17.46 3.58 9.45
N LYS A 19 -18.01 2.72 10.32
CA LYS A 19 -17.32 1.50 10.77
C LYS A 19 -17.20 0.48 9.64
N ILE A 20 -18.29 0.21 8.92
CA ILE A 20 -18.30 -0.73 7.79
C ILE A 20 -17.33 -0.25 6.71
N TRP A 21 -17.38 1.05 6.39
CA TRP A 21 -16.47 1.68 5.43
C TRP A 21 -15.00 1.50 5.80
N ARG A 22 -14.61 1.75 7.05
CA ARG A 22 -13.19 1.71 7.47
C ARG A 22 -12.67 0.32 7.75
N ASN A 23 -13.51 -0.58 8.26
CA ASN A 23 -13.05 -1.87 8.76
C ASN A 23 -13.30 -3.01 7.76
N ALA A 24 -14.18 -2.81 6.78
CA ALA A 24 -14.70 -3.88 5.92
C ALA A 24 -15.25 -5.07 6.73
N ASP A 25 -15.80 -4.75 7.91
CA ASP A 25 -16.25 -5.72 8.90
C ASP A 25 -17.68 -6.17 8.54
N HIS A 26 -17.75 -7.12 7.61
CA HIS A 26 -18.99 -7.80 7.24
C HIS A 26 -18.70 -9.30 7.08
N GLU A 27 -18.89 -10.06 8.17
CA GLU A 27 -18.64 -11.49 8.23
C GLU A 27 -19.49 -12.27 7.21
N GLY A 28 -18.89 -13.25 6.53
CA GLY A 28 -19.59 -14.17 5.64
C GLY A 28 -19.94 -13.63 4.25
N ASP A 29 -19.54 -12.40 3.91
CA ASP A 29 -19.82 -11.82 2.60
C ASP A 29 -18.90 -12.35 1.50
N THR A 30 -19.35 -13.42 0.85
CA THR A 30 -18.72 -13.99 -0.34
C THR A 30 -19.22 -13.34 -1.64
N ILE A 31 -20.28 -12.53 -1.58
CA ILE A 31 -20.93 -11.95 -2.76
C ILE A 31 -20.13 -10.75 -3.28
N CYS A 32 -19.71 -9.87 -2.37
CA CYS A 32 -19.02 -8.64 -2.74
C CYS A 32 -17.49 -8.75 -2.65
N LYS A 33 -16.96 -9.74 -1.93
CA LYS A 33 -15.52 -10.04 -1.88
C LYS A 33 -15.06 -10.88 -3.09
N LYS A 34 -14.98 -10.23 -4.25
CA LYS A 34 -14.67 -10.88 -5.54
C LYS A 34 -13.19 -10.87 -5.94
N ALA A 35 -12.38 -10.01 -5.34
CA ALA A 35 -10.97 -9.90 -5.70
C ALA A 35 -10.22 -11.15 -5.25
N LYS A 36 -9.33 -11.64 -6.10
CA LYS A 36 -8.54 -12.84 -5.82
C LYS A 36 -7.21 -12.44 -5.22
N ASN A 37 -6.65 -13.29 -4.37
CA ASN A 37 -5.30 -13.11 -3.84
C ASN A 37 -5.10 -11.74 -3.17
N VAL A 38 -6.12 -11.26 -2.47
CA VAL A 38 -6.06 -10.04 -1.66
C VAL A 38 -6.26 -10.37 -0.20
N ASP A 39 -5.61 -9.59 0.66
CA ASP A 39 -5.90 -9.53 2.08
C ASP A 39 -7.24 -8.83 2.34
N GLU A 40 -7.90 -9.16 3.45
CA GLU A 40 -9.19 -8.55 3.85
C GLU A 40 -9.15 -7.01 3.92
N SER A 41 -7.98 -6.46 4.23
CA SER A 41 -7.78 -5.01 4.23
C SER A 41 -7.95 -4.33 2.86
N TYR A 42 -7.95 -5.08 1.75
CA TYR A 42 -8.26 -4.56 0.41
C TYR A 42 -9.66 -3.95 0.30
N TYR A 43 -10.59 -4.45 1.12
CA TYR A 43 -11.98 -4.01 1.12
C TYR A 43 -12.20 -2.77 1.99
N GLN A 44 -11.21 -2.38 2.80
CA GLN A 44 -11.27 -1.18 3.64
C GLN A 44 -11.22 0.08 2.78
N CYS A 45 -12.13 1.02 3.04
CA CYS A 45 -12.33 2.24 2.26
C CYS A 45 -12.48 1.99 0.74
N ASN A 46 -13.02 0.83 0.33
CA ASN A 46 -13.18 0.47 -1.07
C ASN A 46 -14.58 0.85 -1.58
N PRO A 47 -14.71 1.83 -2.51
CA PRO A 47 -16.03 2.32 -2.94
C PRO A 47 -16.83 1.30 -3.75
N SER A 48 -16.15 0.41 -4.50
CA SER A 48 -16.81 -0.65 -5.26
C SER A 48 -17.37 -1.74 -4.34
N TYR A 49 -16.61 -2.09 -3.30
CA TYR A 49 -17.07 -3.01 -2.27
C TYR A 49 -18.28 -2.44 -1.52
N PHE A 50 -18.18 -1.20 -1.05
CA PHE A 50 -19.27 -0.53 -0.33
C PHE A 50 -20.54 -0.37 -1.18
N LYS A 51 -20.39 -0.01 -2.46
CA LYS A 51 -21.51 0.01 -3.42
C LYS A 51 -22.17 -1.37 -3.53
N CYS A 52 -21.37 -2.43 -3.69
CA CYS A 52 -21.89 -3.79 -3.79
C CYS A 52 -22.70 -4.18 -2.55
N LEU A 53 -22.19 -3.85 -1.35
CA LEU A 53 -22.89 -4.11 -0.10
C LEU A 53 -24.26 -3.42 -0.06
N ILE A 54 -24.36 -2.16 -0.50
CA ILE A 54 -25.64 -1.43 -0.59
C ILE A 54 -26.56 -2.07 -1.64
N SER A 55 -26.04 -2.34 -2.84
CA SER A 55 -26.84 -2.89 -3.95
C SER A 55 -27.44 -4.27 -3.63
N ASN A 56 -26.76 -5.07 -2.81
CA ASN A 56 -27.23 -6.39 -2.38
C ASN A 56 -27.96 -6.36 -1.03
N SER A 57 -28.26 -5.17 -0.48
CA SER A 57 -28.91 -4.99 0.83
C SER A 57 -28.19 -5.72 1.98
N LEU A 58 -26.87 -5.86 1.88
CA LEU A 58 -26.02 -6.52 2.89
C LEU A 58 -25.76 -5.62 4.10
N ILE A 59 -25.90 -4.30 3.93
CA ILE A 59 -25.87 -3.33 5.03
C ILE A 59 -27.30 -2.90 5.32
N THR A 60 -27.78 -3.19 6.54
CA THR A 60 -29.09 -2.72 7.02
C THR A 60 -28.89 -1.90 8.29
N PRO A 61 -28.79 -0.56 8.19
CA PRO A 61 -28.67 0.28 9.37
C PRO A 61 -29.93 0.19 10.24
N TYR A 62 -29.76 0.38 11.55
CA TYR A 62 -30.86 0.41 12.50
C TYR A 62 -31.06 1.81 13.08
N TYR A 63 -32.32 2.24 13.20
CA TYR A 63 -32.69 3.46 13.91
C TYR A 63 -33.87 3.17 14.82
N GLN A 64 -33.73 3.49 16.11
CA GLN A 64 -34.74 3.17 17.13
C GLN A 64 -35.20 1.70 17.08
N LYS A 65 -34.26 0.76 16.85
CA LYS A 65 -34.48 -0.68 16.68
C LYS A 65 -35.24 -1.08 15.40
N ASN A 66 -35.61 -0.14 14.53
CA ASN A 66 -36.20 -0.43 13.24
C ASN A 66 -35.13 -0.53 12.16
N LYS A 67 -35.25 -1.54 11.30
CA LYS A 67 -34.42 -1.69 10.11
C LYS A 67 -34.77 -0.61 9.10
N ILE A 68 -33.76 0.10 8.62
CA ILE A 68 -33.90 1.10 7.58
C ILE A 68 -33.32 0.55 6.28
N SER A 69 -34.09 0.68 5.21
CA SER A 69 -33.64 0.28 3.88
C SER A 69 -32.84 1.41 3.23
N ILE A 70 -31.70 1.06 2.63
CA ILE A 70 -30.89 1.99 1.85
C ILE A 70 -30.73 1.45 0.44
N ALA A 71 -30.87 2.33 -0.54
CA ALA A 71 -30.59 2.03 -1.93
C ALA A 71 -29.68 3.13 -2.50
N GLN A 72 -28.74 2.75 -3.36
CA GLN A 72 -27.92 3.72 -4.07
C GLN A 72 -28.64 4.19 -5.34
N ASN A 73 -28.61 5.49 -5.60
CA ASN A 73 -29.07 6.09 -6.84
C ASN A 73 -27.87 6.36 -7.76
N GLY A 74 -27.67 5.52 -8.78
CA GLY A 74 -26.60 5.69 -9.78
C GLY A 74 -25.18 5.30 -9.31
N GLU A 75 -24.17 5.82 -10.01
CA GLU A 75 -22.75 5.60 -9.68
C GLU A 75 -22.27 6.55 -8.57
N PHE A 76 -21.26 6.13 -7.81
CA PHE A 76 -20.61 7.04 -6.86
C PHE A 76 -19.66 7.99 -7.60
N GLN A 77 -19.46 9.18 -7.06
CA GLN A 77 -18.50 10.15 -7.61
C GLN A 77 -17.23 10.13 -6.78
N THR A 78 -16.07 10.22 -7.44
CA THR A 78 -14.78 10.36 -6.77
C THR A 78 -14.36 11.83 -6.81
N ARG A 79 -14.07 12.39 -5.64
CA ARG A 79 -13.52 13.74 -5.50
C ARG A 79 -12.12 13.64 -4.90
N VAL A 80 -11.12 14.06 -5.67
CA VAL A 80 -9.73 14.14 -5.20
C VAL A 80 -9.46 15.55 -4.69
N THR A 81 -8.95 15.66 -3.48
CA THR A 81 -8.44 16.92 -2.91
C THR A 81 -6.94 16.77 -2.63
N PRO A 82 -6.19 17.88 -2.45
CA PRO A 82 -4.76 17.79 -2.14
C PRO A 82 -4.42 17.01 -0.86
N SER A 83 -5.39 16.84 0.05
CA SER A 83 -5.15 16.21 1.35
C SER A 83 -5.76 14.82 1.49
N HIS A 84 -6.69 14.44 0.61
CA HIS A 84 -7.38 13.15 0.65
C HIS A 84 -8.32 12.95 -0.55
N THR A 85 -8.74 11.71 -0.76
CA THR A 85 -9.83 11.35 -1.67
C THR A 85 -11.13 11.15 -0.90
N GLU A 86 -12.24 11.62 -1.48
CA GLU A 86 -13.59 11.42 -0.97
C GLU A 86 -14.44 10.70 -2.03
N TYR A 87 -15.37 9.87 -1.56
CA TYR A 87 -16.37 9.21 -2.38
C TYR A 87 -17.76 9.72 -1.99
N LEU A 88 -18.50 10.19 -2.98
CA LEU A 88 -19.85 10.73 -2.82
C LEU A 88 -20.86 9.70 -3.31
N PHE A 89 -21.75 9.27 -2.40
CA PHE A 89 -22.83 8.35 -2.67
C PHE A 89 -24.16 9.08 -2.53
N ASP A 90 -24.96 9.07 -3.59
CA ASP A 90 -26.35 9.51 -3.53
C ASP A 90 -27.22 8.31 -3.14
N LEU A 91 -27.80 8.37 -1.94
CA LEU A 91 -28.60 7.29 -1.34
C LEU A 91 -30.06 7.68 -1.23
N LEU A 92 -30.94 6.68 -1.30
CA LEU A 92 -32.37 6.77 -0.98
C LEU A 92 -32.63 5.94 0.28
N VAL A 93 -32.98 6.62 1.36
CA VAL A 93 -33.36 6.02 2.64
C VAL A 93 -34.87 5.77 2.65
N ASP A 94 -35.26 4.53 2.93
CA ASP A 94 -36.65 4.05 2.89
C ASP A 94 -37.39 4.39 1.59
N LYS A 95 -36.64 4.41 0.48
CA LYS A 95 -37.11 4.77 -0.86
C LYS A 95 -37.74 6.17 -0.94
N LYS A 96 -37.55 7.02 0.07
CA LYS A 96 -38.25 8.31 0.21
C LYS A 96 -37.30 9.46 0.41
N TYR A 97 -36.29 9.30 1.27
CA TYR A 97 -35.46 10.42 1.70
C TYR A 97 -34.10 10.37 0.99
N PRO A 98 -33.79 11.38 0.15
CA PRO A 98 -32.47 11.47 -0.45
C PRO A 98 -31.43 11.83 0.62
N LEU A 99 -30.30 11.11 0.61
CA LEU A 99 -29.17 11.33 1.49
C LEU A 99 -27.88 11.36 0.66
N LYS A 100 -27.11 12.44 0.79
CA LYS A 100 -25.76 12.53 0.22
C LYS A 100 -24.75 12.10 1.25
N LEU A 101 -24.20 10.91 1.08
CA LEU A 101 -23.17 10.37 1.95
C LEU A 101 -21.80 10.68 1.37
N ARG A 102 -20.91 11.20 2.22
CA ARG A 102 -19.52 11.49 1.87
C ARG A 102 -18.60 10.64 2.72
N LEU A 103 -17.83 9.77 2.09
CA LEU A 103 -16.88 8.89 2.75
C LEU A 103 -15.47 9.25 2.35
N LYS A 104 -14.65 9.60 3.34
CA LYS A 104 -13.22 9.87 3.15
C LYS A 104 -12.45 8.56 3.05
N ASP A 105 -11.52 8.47 2.10
CA ASP A 105 -10.51 7.42 2.08
C ASP A 105 -9.45 7.71 3.15
N SER A 106 -9.65 7.10 4.32
CA SER A 106 -8.70 7.15 5.44
C SER A 106 -7.79 5.94 5.50
N CYS A 107 -7.96 4.96 4.62
CA CYS A 107 -7.26 3.67 4.69
C CYS A 107 -6.00 3.63 3.81
N ARG A 108 -5.93 4.52 2.81
CA ARG A 108 -4.85 4.56 1.82
C ARG A 108 -3.52 5.05 2.33
N GLU A 109 -3.49 5.97 3.29
CA GLU A 109 -2.25 6.60 3.77
C GLU A 109 -1.90 6.19 5.20
N VAL A 110 -0.61 6.16 5.50
CA VAL A 110 -0.07 6.08 6.85
C VAL A 110 0.72 7.35 7.17
N TYR A 111 0.64 7.79 8.42
CA TYR A 111 1.43 8.89 8.92
C TYR A 111 2.81 8.40 9.34
N LEU A 112 3.86 9.10 8.92
CA LEU A 112 5.21 8.91 9.41
C LEU A 112 5.46 9.90 10.55
N PRO A 113 5.61 9.42 11.81
CA PRO A 113 5.87 10.29 12.95
C PRO A 113 7.08 11.21 12.77
N GLN A 114 7.06 12.36 13.44
CA GLN A 114 8.19 13.30 13.44
C GLN A 114 9.28 12.81 14.38
N ARG A 115 10.46 12.44 13.86
CA ARG A 115 11.60 11.88 14.63
C ARG A 115 12.92 12.05 13.88
N PHE A 116 14.02 11.64 14.52
CA PHE A 116 15.27 11.29 13.84
C PHE A 116 15.20 9.88 13.23
N TYR A 117 15.70 9.75 12.02
CA TYR A 117 15.70 8.50 11.27
C TYR A 117 17.06 8.20 10.63
N PRO A 118 17.49 6.93 10.63
CA PRO A 118 18.64 6.51 9.85
C PRO A 118 18.30 6.44 8.36
N PHE A 119 19.24 6.84 7.51
CA PHE A 119 19.20 6.61 6.07
C PHE A 119 20.34 5.67 5.67
N MET A 120 19.99 4.54 5.04
CA MET A 120 20.95 3.53 4.56
C MET A 120 21.94 2.93 5.59
N ALA A 121 21.62 2.99 6.89
CA ALA A 121 22.53 2.55 7.96
C ALA A 121 23.09 1.12 7.80
N ASN A 122 22.36 0.22 7.16
CA ASN A 122 22.80 -1.18 6.98
C ASN A 122 23.81 -1.43 5.85
N GLN A 123 24.03 -0.46 4.96
CA GLN A 123 24.91 -0.62 3.80
C GLN A 123 26.22 0.15 3.91
N ARG A 124 26.38 1.00 4.93
CA ARG A 124 27.42 2.03 4.95
C ARG A 124 28.17 2.06 6.27
N THR A 125 29.43 2.46 6.21
CA THR A 125 30.28 2.72 7.38
C THR A 125 29.84 3.97 8.14
N VAL A 126 29.24 4.93 7.44
CA VAL A 126 28.68 6.17 8.01
C VAL A 126 27.16 6.12 7.90
N THR A 127 26.48 6.29 9.03
CA THR A 127 25.02 6.44 9.06
C THR A 127 24.67 7.89 8.75
N ILE A 128 23.88 8.10 7.71
CA ILE A 128 23.32 9.43 7.42
C ILE A 128 22.07 9.60 8.29
N GLU A 129 22.04 10.69 9.06
CA GLU A 129 20.88 11.07 9.86
C GLU A 129 20.00 12.04 9.08
N TRP A 130 18.69 11.93 9.26
CA TRP A 130 17.76 13.00 8.92
C TRP A 130 16.64 13.08 9.94
N ASP A 131 16.06 14.25 10.10
CA ASP A 131 14.87 14.44 10.91
C ASP A 131 13.68 14.92 10.09
N SER A 132 12.49 14.58 10.60
CA SER A 132 11.21 15.01 10.05
C SER A 132 10.49 16.01 10.95
N PHE A 133 11.17 16.70 11.87
CA PHE A 133 10.51 17.67 12.74
C PHE A 133 9.94 18.85 11.93
N GLY A 134 8.75 19.30 12.32
CA GLY A 134 8.00 20.34 11.62
C GLY A 134 7.45 19.91 10.26
N ARG A 135 7.44 18.59 9.95
CA ARG A 135 6.93 18.05 8.69
C ARG A 135 5.94 16.93 8.95
N ASP A 136 4.70 17.13 8.55
CA ASP A 136 3.71 16.06 8.56
C ASP A 136 3.82 15.24 7.28
N ILE A 137 4.30 14.00 7.40
CA ILE A 137 4.58 13.15 6.24
C ILE A 137 3.53 12.04 6.17
N PHE A 138 2.89 11.90 5.02
CA PHE A 138 1.94 10.83 4.73
C PHE A 138 2.44 10.00 3.56
N VAL A 139 2.36 8.68 3.69
CA VAL A 139 2.83 7.73 2.67
C VAL A 139 1.70 6.78 2.31
N ASP A 140 1.56 6.45 1.04
CA ASP A 140 0.64 5.39 0.62
C ASP A 140 1.02 4.05 1.28
N LYS A 141 0.03 3.44 1.93
CA LYS A 141 0.17 2.19 2.68
C LYS A 141 0.63 1.06 1.79
N ASN A 142 0.10 1.00 0.57
CA ASN A 142 0.35 -0.04 -0.41
C ASN A 142 1.04 0.55 -1.64
N LEU A 143 1.59 -0.31 -2.51
CA LEU A 143 1.95 0.11 -3.86
C LEU A 143 0.70 0.52 -4.64
N VAL A 144 0.87 1.41 -5.63
CA VAL A 144 -0.21 1.89 -6.49
C VAL A 144 -0.83 0.72 -7.25
N ARG A 145 -2.16 0.73 -7.42
CA ARG A 145 -2.92 -0.36 -8.06
C ARG A 145 -3.31 -0.07 -9.49
N ASN A 146 -3.52 -1.14 -10.27
CA ASN A 146 -3.99 -1.03 -11.65
C ASN A 146 -5.28 -0.19 -11.74
N LYS A 147 -6.23 -0.42 -10.82
CA LYS A 147 -7.47 0.36 -10.74
C LYS A 147 -7.24 1.85 -10.57
N ASP A 148 -6.28 2.24 -9.73
CA ASP A 148 -5.98 3.65 -9.49
C ASP A 148 -5.45 4.32 -10.76
N ILE A 149 -4.52 3.65 -11.45
CA ILE A 149 -3.93 4.11 -12.72
C ILE A 149 -5.00 4.21 -13.80
N LEU A 150 -5.85 3.18 -13.94
CA LEU A 150 -6.93 3.17 -14.92
C LEU A 150 -7.87 4.37 -14.74
N ASN A 151 -8.28 4.61 -13.49
CA ASN A 151 -9.17 5.73 -13.17
C ASN A 151 -8.51 7.09 -13.42
N TRP A 152 -7.22 7.24 -13.10
CA TRP A 152 -6.46 8.44 -13.41
C TRP A 152 -6.30 8.65 -14.92
N ALA A 153 -5.96 7.59 -15.66
CA ALA A 153 -5.74 7.62 -17.10
C ALA A 153 -7.01 8.02 -17.85
N LYS A 154 -8.18 7.47 -17.46
CA LYS A 154 -9.49 7.86 -17.99
C LYS A 154 -9.79 9.34 -17.79
N ARG A 155 -9.56 9.87 -16.58
CA ARG A 155 -9.77 11.30 -16.29
C ARG A 155 -8.77 12.22 -17.00
N SER A 156 -7.58 11.72 -17.28
CA SER A 156 -6.48 12.50 -17.88
C SER A 156 -6.40 12.35 -19.41
N GLY A 157 -7.30 11.57 -20.03
CA GLY A 157 -7.30 11.33 -21.47
C GLY A 157 -6.10 10.51 -21.97
N LYS A 158 -5.53 9.63 -21.15
CA LYS A 158 -4.36 8.80 -21.51
C LYS A 158 -4.76 7.46 -22.12
N GLU A 159 -5.31 7.49 -23.33
CA GLU A 159 -5.91 6.31 -24.00
C GLU A 159 -5.01 5.08 -24.08
N LYS A 160 -3.71 5.24 -24.33
CA LYS A 160 -2.76 4.11 -24.36
C LYS A 160 -2.69 3.37 -23.02
N ILE A 161 -2.63 4.12 -21.91
CA ILE A 161 -2.59 3.56 -20.56
C ILE A 161 -3.95 2.94 -20.22
N VAL A 162 -5.06 3.54 -20.65
CA VAL A 162 -6.40 2.95 -20.49
C VAL A 162 -6.46 1.57 -21.14
N GLN A 163 -6.10 1.46 -22.42
CA GLN A 163 -6.14 0.19 -23.15
C GLN A 163 -5.27 -0.91 -22.54
N GLU A 164 -4.13 -0.53 -21.96
CA GLU A 164 -3.24 -1.47 -21.27
C GLU A 164 -3.85 -1.94 -19.94
N PHE A 165 -4.30 -1.01 -19.11
CA PHE A 165 -4.73 -1.30 -17.74
C PHE A 165 -6.16 -1.84 -17.65
N GLU A 166 -7.03 -1.62 -18.64
CA GLU A 166 -8.37 -2.22 -18.68
C GLU A 166 -8.36 -3.76 -18.73
N LYS A 167 -7.25 -4.36 -19.17
CA LYS A 167 -7.08 -5.81 -19.28
C LYS A 167 -6.46 -6.43 -18.02
N LYS A 168 -5.98 -5.61 -17.08
CA LYS A 168 -5.28 -6.08 -15.88
C LYS A 168 -6.25 -6.15 -14.70
N PRO A 169 -6.09 -7.10 -13.75
CA PRO A 169 -6.89 -7.13 -12.53
C PRO A 169 -6.74 -5.85 -11.70
N ASP A 170 -7.84 -5.37 -11.15
CA ASP A 170 -7.94 -4.08 -10.43
C ASP A 170 -7.00 -4.01 -9.21
N GLU A 171 -6.89 -5.13 -8.49
CA GLU A 171 -6.18 -5.31 -7.22
C GLU A 171 -4.66 -5.43 -7.36
N GLU A 172 -4.19 -5.76 -8.55
CA GLU A 172 -2.77 -5.97 -8.82
C GLU A 172 -1.98 -4.65 -8.76
N ILE A 173 -0.68 -4.79 -8.53
CA ILE A 173 0.24 -3.64 -8.48
C ILE A 173 0.38 -3.07 -9.88
N ALA A 174 0.26 -1.74 -9.99
CA ALA A 174 0.55 -1.04 -11.22
C ALA A 174 2.04 -1.07 -11.51
N THR A 175 2.38 -1.68 -12.64
CA THR A 175 3.76 -1.86 -13.10
C THR A 175 3.95 -1.28 -14.49
N ASN A 176 5.21 -1.10 -14.88
CA ASN A 176 5.64 -0.78 -16.25
C ASN A 176 5.21 0.60 -16.76
N LEU A 177 5.04 1.55 -15.83
CA LEU A 177 4.85 2.97 -16.16
C LEU A 177 6.19 3.68 -16.30
N SER A 178 6.25 4.75 -17.10
CA SER A 178 7.43 5.63 -17.11
C SER A 178 7.52 6.44 -15.81
N ILE A 179 8.71 6.96 -15.50
CA ILE A 179 8.91 7.84 -14.34
C ILE A 179 7.99 9.06 -14.42
N GLU A 180 7.77 9.61 -15.63
CA GLU A 180 6.88 10.74 -15.87
C GLU A 180 5.43 10.40 -15.57
N ASP A 181 4.97 9.20 -15.95
CA ASP A 181 3.61 8.74 -15.66
C ASP A 181 3.41 8.47 -14.16
N MET A 182 4.39 7.85 -13.50
CA MET A 182 4.38 7.67 -12.04
C MET A 182 4.29 9.03 -11.32
N SER A 183 5.10 10.00 -11.76
CA SER A 183 5.15 11.36 -11.21
C SER A 183 3.85 12.13 -11.47
N SER A 184 3.32 12.04 -12.68
CA SER A 184 2.05 12.67 -13.09
C SER A 184 0.87 12.11 -12.30
N PHE A 185 0.83 10.79 -12.10
CA PHE A 185 -0.17 10.14 -11.27
C PHE A 185 -0.11 10.64 -9.82
N CYS A 186 1.06 10.61 -9.17
CA CYS A 186 1.18 11.10 -7.79
C CYS A 186 0.82 12.60 -7.69
N SER A 187 1.28 13.42 -8.64
CA SER A 187 0.99 14.85 -8.69
C SER A 187 -0.51 15.13 -8.82
N SER A 188 -1.25 14.33 -9.59
CA SER A 188 -2.71 14.45 -9.72
C SER A 188 -3.47 14.24 -8.40
N GLN A 189 -2.82 13.63 -7.41
CA GLN A 189 -3.35 13.42 -6.06
C GLN A 189 -2.78 14.41 -5.03
N GLY A 190 -2.03 15.43 -5.46
CA GLY A 190 -1.31 16.33 -4.56
C GLY A 190 -0.14 15.66 -3.84
N LYS A 191 0.46 14.63 -4.45
CA LYS A 191 1.56 13.84 -3.90
C LYS A 191 2.78 13.86 -4.82
N HIS A 192 3.86 13.27 -4.35
CA HIS A 192 5.07 12.99 -5.13
C HIS A 192 5.42 11.50 -5.01
N ILE A 193 6.28 10.99 -5.89
CA ILE A 193 6.83 9.64 -5.74
C ILE A 193 7.59 9.55 -4.41
N LEU A 194 7.45 8.43 -3.71
CA LEU A 194 8.16 8.17 -2.46
C LEU A 194 9.66 8.42 -2.61
N SER A 195 10.23 9.13 -1.64
CA SER A 195 11.68 9.27 -1.54
C SER A 195 12.32 8.11 -0.79
N ALA A 196 13.52 7.70 -1.19
CA ALA A 196 14.30 6.63 -0.54
C ALA A 196 14.52 6.91 0.96
N ARG A 197 14.66 8.18 1.34
CA ARG A 197 14.82 8.62 2.73
C ARG A 197 13.55 8.39 3.56
N VAL A 198 12.38 8.71 2.99
CA VAL A 198 11.09 8.47 3.64
C VAL A 198 10.78 6.96 3.67
N TYR A 199 11.17 6.22 2.63
CA TYR A 199 11.09 4.76 2.63
C TYR A 199 11.85 4.14 3.82
N ASP A 200 13.11 4.55 4.01
CA ASP A 200 13.91 4.03 5.12
C ASP A 200 13.29 4.41 6.47
N ALA A 201 12.81 5.64 6.63
CA ALA A 201 12.13 6.08 7.85
C ALA A 201 10.86 5.26 8.16
N MET A 202 10.02 4.98 7.16
CA MET A 202 8.77 4.25 7.35
C MET A 202 8.97 2.75 7.58
N ALA A 203 10.11 2.19 7.15
CA ALA A 203 10.39 0.76 7.18
C ALA A 203 11.34 0.36 8.31
N ILE A 204 12.36 1.17 8.63
CA ILE A 204 13.32 0.88 9.69
C ILE A 204 12.65 1.14 11.04
N HIS A 205 12.47 0.07 11.80
CA HIS A 205 11.83 0.15 13.11
C HIS A 205 12.69 1.00 14.08
N PRO A 206 12.13 2.05 14.72
CA PRO A 206 12.86 2.85 15.70
C PRO A 206 13.14 2.05 16.99
N GLU A 207 14.25 2.32 17.66
CA GLU A 207 14.58 1.67 18.93
C GLU A 207 13.61 2.06 20.06
N ASP A 208 13.17 3.32 20.09
CA ASP A 208 12.14 3.79 21.02
C ASP A 208 10.97 4.45 20.28
N ILE A 209 9.80 3.83 20.35
CA ILE A 209 8.57 4.39 19.77
C ILE A 209 8.01 5.51 20.65
N ALA A 210 8.26 5.48 21.96
CA ALA A 210 7.71 6.46 22.90
C ALA A 210 8.43 7.81 22.81
N SER A 211 9.73 7.80 22.48
CA SER A 211 10.57 9.00 22.53
C SER A 211 11.01 9.45 21.13
N PRO A 212 10.41 10.49 20.53
CA PRO A 212 10.75 10.94 19.17
C PRO A 212 12.15 11.57 19.05
N ASP A 213 12.71 12.05 20.16
CA ASP A 213 13.97 12.81 20.18
C ASP A 213 15.22 11.93 20.37
N ILE A 214 15.03 10.64 20.64
CA ILE A 214 16.15 9.72 20.90
C ILE A 214 16.82 9.30 19.58
N LYS A 215 18.12 9.61 19.47
CA LYS A 215 18.97 9.24 18.34
C LYS A 215 19.60 7.85 18.48
N LEU A 216 18.77 6.82 18.63
CA LEU A 216 19.24 5.43 18.61
C LEU A 216 19.02 4.82 17.21
N LEU A 217 20.10 4.80 16.43
CA LEU A 217 20.08 4.53 14.98
C LEU A 217 20.43 3.08 14.63
N ARG A 218 19.97 2.11 15.43
CA ARG A 218 20.08 0.71 15.03
C ARG A 218 19.07 0.46 13.92
N ALA A 219 19.55 -0.01 12.77
CA ALA A 219 18.71 -0.34 11.64
C ALA A 219 18.50 -1.85 11.56
N PRO A 220 17.35 -2.40 11.99
CA PRO A 220 17.04 -3.79 11.69
C PRO A 220 17.06 -4.07 10.18
N TYR A 221 17.28 -5.32 9.82
CA TYR A 221 17.28 -5.76 8.42
C TYR A 221 15.86 -5.94 7.88
N PHE A 222 14.87 -6.13 8.75
CA PHE A 222 13.49 -6.40 8.36
C PHE A 222 12.53 -5.42 9.06
N PRO A 223 11.44 -5.00 8.41
CA PRO A 223 10.61 -3.91 8.90
C PRO A 223 9.68 -4.28 10.08
N TRP A 224 9.49 -5.58 10.33
CA TRP A 224 8.59 -6.10 11.38
C TRP A 224 9.32 -6.67 12.61
N SER A 225 10.65 -6.58 12.68
CA SER A 225 11.39 -7.07 13.85
C SER A 225 12.64 -6.25 14.11
N ARG A 226 12.89 -5.92 15.39
CA ARG A 226 14.16 -5.34 15.85
C ARG A 226 15.26 -6.39 16.00
N LYS A 227 14.88 -7.63 16.31
CA LYS A 227 15.79 -8.76 16.50
C LYS A 227 15.87 -9.59 15.22
N ASN A 228 16.82 -9.23 14.35
CA ASN A 228 17.02 -9.93 13.08
C ASN A 228 17.27 -11.43 13.27
N THR A 229 18.00 -11.83 14.31
CA THR A 229 18.42 -13.22 14.57
C THR A 229 17.27 -14.20 14.77
N GLU A 230 16.09 -13.70 15.17
CA GLU A 230 14.91 -14.52 15.41
C GLU A 230 14.07 -14.73 14.15
N THR A 231 14.28 -13.95 13.09
CA THR A 231 13.47 -14.07 11.87
C THR A 231 13.92 -15.27 11.01
N LYS A 232 12.94 -15.98 10.43
CA LYS A 232 13.20 -17.13 9.55
C LYS A 232 14.07 -16.77 8.36
N ILE A 233 13.78 -15.64 7.70
CA ILE A 233 14.59 -15.15 6.58
C ILE A 233 16.05 -14.90 6.97
N PHE A 234 16.32 -14.40 8.17
CA PHE A 234 17.70 -14.27 8.65
C PHE A 234 18.39 -15.62 8.79
N LYS A 235 17.69 -16.61 9.39
CA LYS A 235 18.21 -17.96 9.56
C LYS A 235 18.49 -18.63 8.20
N ILE A 236 17.60 -18.47 7.22
CA ILE A 236 17.82 -18.93 5.83
C ILE A 236 19.04 -18.26 5.22
N GLN A 237 19.17 -16.93 5.32
CA GLN A 237 20.34 -16.19 4.81
C GLN A 237 21.67 -16.57 5.51
N LYS A 238 21.60 -17.21 6.68
CA LYS A 238 22.75 -17.73 7.43
C LYS A 238 22.95 -19.24 7.25
N ASN A 239 22.15 -19.90 6.42
CA ASN A 239 22.10 -21.37 6.26
C ASN A 239 21.86 -22.12 7.58
N LEU A 240 21.13 -21.52 8.53
CA LEU A 240 20.79 -22.12 9.83
C LEU A 240 19.45 -22.86 9.81
N GLU A 241 18.58 -22.55 8.85
CA GLU A 241 17.25 -23.14 8.70
C GLU A 241 17.09 -23.59 7.25
N VAL A 242 17.11 -24.90 7.04
CA VAL A 242 17.14 -25.51 5.70
C VAL A 242 15.78 -26.09 5.30
N ASN A 243 14.94 -26.47 6.27
CA ASN A 243 13.62 -27.07 6.03
C ASN A 243 12.53 -26.24 6.71
N LEU A 244 11.77 -25.49 5.92
CA LEU A 244 10.56 -24.81 6.40
C LEU A 244 9.38 -25.76 6.35
N SER A 245 8.52 -25.74 7.37
CA SER A 245 7.19 -26.35 7.24
C SER A 245 6.37 -25.59 6.19
N GLU A 246 5.33 -26.24 5.64
CA GLU A 246 4.46 -25.62 4.63
C GLU A 246 3.78 -24.34 5.15
N SER A 247 3.30 -24.36 6.39
CA SER A 247 2.67 -23.19 7.03
C SER A 247 3.68 -22.05 7.24
N ASP A 248 4.93 -22.39 7.56
CA ASP A 248 6.01 -21.42 7.71
C ASP A 248 6.42 -20.81 6.37
N ARG A 249 6.44 -21.61 5.31
CA ARG A 249 6.67 -21.17 3.93
C ARG A 249 5.57 -20.20 3.49
N LEU A 250 4.30 -20.53 3.73
CA LEU A 250 3.16 -19.68 3.38
C LEU A 250 3.23 -18.31 4.09
N ARG A 251 3.45 -18.32 5.41
CA ARG A 251 3.61 -17.09 6.20
C ARG A 251 4.82 -16.27 5.75
N LEU A 252 5.92 -16.94 5.39
CA LEU A 252 7.10 -16.22 4.91
C LEU A 252 6.86 -15.59 3.54
N CYS A 253 6.14 -16.25 2.63
CA CYS A 253 5.74 -15.69 1.34
C CYS A 253 4.82 -14.48 1.47
N GLN A 254 3.93 -14.46 2.45
CA GLN A 254 3.10 -13.30 2.78
C GLN A 254 3.93 -12.09 3.26
N ARG A 255 5.09 -12.34 3.89
CA ARG A 255 5.98 -11.28 4.39
C ARG A 255 7.00 -10.80 3.37
N VAL A 256 7.60 -11.75 2.66
CA VAL A 256 8.67 -11.57 1.67
C VAL A 256 8.39 -12.51 0.51
N TYR A 257 7.63 -12.03 -0.46
CA TYR A 257 7.37 -12.81 -1.66
C TYR A 257 8.61 -12.82 -2.57
N SER A 258 9.24 -13.98 -2.67
CA SER A 258 10.54 -14.21 -3.34
C SER A 258 10.39 -15.27 -4.43
N SER A 259 11.48 -15.61 -5.13
CA SER A 259 11.46 -16.72 -6.10
C SER A 259 11.19 -18.08 -5.44
N ASP A 260 11.48 -18.22 -4.15
CA ASP A 260 11.28 -19.46 -3.39
C ASP A 260 9.80 -19.71 -3.03
N CYS A 261 8.92 -18.73 -3.29
CA CYS A 261 7.47 -18.91 -3.14
C CYS A 261 6.91 -19.86 -4.19
N GLY A 262 7.55 -20.01 -5.35
CA GLY A 262 7.15 -20.95 -6.40
C GLY A 262 5.75 -20.65 -6.90
N GLU A 263 4.86 -21.64 -6.82
CA GLU A 263 3.47 -21.57 -7.30
C GLU A 263 2.50 -20.87 -6.34
N LEU A 264 2.95 -20.44 -5.16
CA LEU A 264 2.09 -19.70 -4.24
C LEU A 264 1.75 -18.34 -4.83
N ASP A 265 0.47 -17.99 -4.84
CA ASP A 265 0.02 -16.68 -5.30
C ASP A 265 0.50 -15.54 -4.39
N TYR A 266 0.79 -14.39 -5.00
CA TYR A 266 1.12 -13.17 -4.27
C TYR A 266 -0.14 -12.59 -3.62
N ILE A 267 -0.15 -12.48 -2.29
CA ILE A 267 -1.28 -11.89 -1.56
C ILE A 267 -1.10 -10.38 -1.46
N HIS A 268 -1.85 -9.63 -2.28
CA HIS A 268 -1.84 -8.18 -2.30
C HIS A 268 -2.36 -7.60 -0.97
N GLN A 269 -1.75 -6.48 -0.54
CA GLN A 269 -2.12 -5.77 0.68
C GLN A 269 -2.03 -6.60 1.97
N SER A 270 -1.26 -7.69 1.99
CA SER A 270 -1.10 -8.54 3.17
C SER A 270 -0.70 -7.73 4.41
N ILE A 271 -1.43 -7.93 5.52
CA ILE A 271 -1.05 -7.36 6.82
C ILE A 271 0.21 -7.99 7.41
N GLU A 272 0.64 -9.16 6.94
CA GLU A 272 1.85 -9.82 7.44
C GLU A 272 3.14 -9.07 7.09
N SER A 273 3.15 -8.32 5.98
CA SER A 273 4.29 -7.52 5.50
C SER A 273 4.24 -6.06 6.00
N THR A 274 3.57 -5.82 7.13
CA THR A 274 3.37 -4.46 7.67
C THR A 274 4.61 -3.94 8.39
N THR A 275 5.02 -2.71 8.09
CA THR A 275 6.07 -1.96 8.81
C THR A 275 5.55 -1.42 10.13
N TRP A 276 6.46 -0.91 10.96
CA TRP A 276 6.10 -0.23 12.20
C TRP A 276 5.18 0.99 12.01
N THR A 277 5.20 1.65 10.84
CA THR A 277 4.29 2.77 10.50
C THR A 277 2.95 2.31 9.92
N GLY A 278 2.82 1.03 9.60
CA GLY A 278 1.61 0.49 8.97
C GLY A 278 1.69 0.35 7.45
N ALA A 279 2.79 0.73 6.80
CA ALA A 279 2.99 0.51 5.37
C ALA A 279 3.16 -0.98 5.07
N LYS A 280 2.76 -1.43 3.89
CA LYS A 280 2.72 -2.83 3.46
C LYS A 280 3.56 -3.04 2.21
N GLU A 281 3.74 -4.31 1.86
CA GLU A 281 4.43 -4.75 0.63
C GLU A 281 5.85 -4.18 0.53
N THR A 282 6.52 -4.13 1.68
CA THR A 282 7.82 -3.49 1.79
C THR A 282 8.95 -4.40 1.34
N LEU A 283 8.83 -5.71 1.50
CA LEU A 283 9.81 -6.66 1.00
C LEU A 283 9.18 -7.70 0.07
N GLY A 284 9.80 -7.90 -1.10
CA GLY A 284 9.37 -8.92 -2.07
C GLY A 284 8.42 -8.35 -3.11
N GLY A 285 7.77 -9.22 -3.88
CA GLY A 285 6.83 -8.81 -4.93
C GLY A 285 7.56 -8.22 -6.14
N VAL A 286 7.21 -7.00 -6.53
CA VAL A 286 7.85 -6.29 -7.66
C VAL A 286 9.00 -5.40 -7.18
N PHE A 287 9.84 -4.92 -8.09
CA PHE A 287 10.75 -3.83 -7.72
C PHE A 287 9.96 -2.57 -7.38
N GLU A 288 10.52 -1.70 -6.54
CA GLU A 288 9.89 -0.43 -6.18
C GLU A 288 10.80 0.74 -6.54
N TYR A 289 10.32 1.61 -7.42
CA TYR A 289 10.99 2.86 -7.74
C TYR A 289 10.75 3.91 -6.66
N MET A 290 11.81 4.64 -6.32
CA MET A 290 11.82 5.72 -5.36
C MET A 290 12.71 6.86 -5.85
N THR A 291 12.37 8.10 -5.53
CA THR A 291 13.29 9.22 -5.76
C THR A 291 14.44 9.18 -4.75
N ASN A 292 15.68 9.37 -5.20
CA ASN A 292 16.83 9.40 -4.29
C ASN A 292 17.77 10.55 -4.67
N THR A 293 17.57 11.70 -4.04
CA THR A 293 18.40 12.90 -4.30
C THR A 293 19.80 12.80 -3.69
N ILE A 294 19.97 11.99 -2.64
CA ILE A 294 21.26 11.84 -1.94
C ILE A 294 22.16 10.87 -2.73
N HIS A 295 21.58 9.77 -3.23
CA HIS A 295 22.27 8.77 -4.06
C HIS A 295 21.42 8.42 -5.29
N PRO A 296 21.52 9.21 -6.38
CA PRO A 296 20.68 9.02 -7.57
C PRO A 296 20.78 7.63 -8.22
N ARG A 297 21.93 6.95 -8.08
CA ARG A 297 22.14 5.57 -8.54
C ARG A 297 21.59 4.48 -7.61
N GLU A 298 20.79 4.85 -6.62
CA GLU A 298 20.17 3.94 -5.65
C GLU A 298 18.66 4.27 -5.55
N ASN A 299 17.97 4.28 -6.70
CA ASN A 299 16.57 4.67 -6.83
C ASN A 299 15.61 3.47 -6.92
N LEU A 300 16.12 2.24 -6.83
CA LEU A 300 15.34 1.01 -6.96
C LEU A 300 15.49 0.10 -5.75
N LYS A 301 14.38 -0.25 -5.09
CA LYS A 301 14.36 -1.30 -4.05
C LYS A 301 14.50 -2.68 -4.70
N LEU A 302 15.53 -3.43 -4.33
CA LEU A 302 15.83 -4.73 -4.96
C LEU A 302 15.09 -5.92 -4.35
N SER A 303 14.49 -5.79 -3.17
CA SER A 303 13.73 -6.90 -2.59
C SER A 303 12.48 -7.21 -3.42
N SER A 304 12.52 -8.26 -4.24
CA SER A 304 11.47 -8.66 -5.18
C SER A 304 11.42 -10.18 -5.39
N ARG A 305 10.43 -10.66 -6.12
CA ARG A 305 10.24 -12.07 -6.52
C ARG A 305 11.36 -12.63 -7.40
N TYR A 306 12.26 -11.77 -7.90
CA TYR A 306 13.36 -12.16 -8.78
C TYR A 306 14.56 -12.74 -8.02
N TYR A 307 14.55 -12.69 -6.68
CA TYR A 307 15.61 -13.19 -5.84
C TYR A 307 15.12 -14.30 -4.90
N PRO A 308 15.99 -15.26 -4.53
CA PRO A 308 15.68 -16.24 -3.50
C PRO A 308 15.84 -15.61 -2.10
N TRP A 309 15.17 -16.18 -1.10
CA TRP A 309 15.25 -15.76 0.30
C TRP A 309 16.68 -15.74 0.86
N LYS A 310 17.55 -16.62 0.35
CA LYS A 310 18.98 -16.65 0.70
C LYS A 310 19.71 -15.36 0.31
N SER A 311 19.20 -14.61 -0.67
CA SER A 311 19.78 -13.34 -1.08
C SER A 311 19.62 -12.27 -0.01
N LYS A 312 20.67 -11.48 0.19
CA LYS A 312 20.65 -10.35 1.13
C LYS A 312 19.85 -9.15 0.62
N VAL A 313 19.35 -9.16 -0.62
CA VAL A 313 18.50 -8.07 -1.15
C VAL A 313 17.18 -7.94 -0.39
N HIS A 314 16.71 -9.01 0.23
CA HIS A 314 15.55 -9.00 1.12
C HIS A 314 15.90 -8.40 2.48
N ARG A 315 16.56 -7.24 2.50
CA ARG A 315 16.91 -6.47 3.68
C ARG A 315 16.68 -4.99 3.40
N LEU A 316 16.29 -4.25 4.43
CA LEU A 316 16.13 -2.81 4.35
C LEU A 316 17.45 -2.12 3.96
N GLY A 317 17.32 -1.08 3.13
CA GLY A 317 18.43 -0.28 2.63
C GLY A 317 19.19 -0.89 1.44
N VAL A 318 18.87 -2.10 0.98
CA VAL A 318 19.47 -2.66 -0.25
C VAL A 318 18.79 -2.08 -1.48
N ARG A 319 19.55 -1.37 -2.31
CA ARG A 319 19.07 -0.69 -3.50
C ARG A 319 19.97 -0.97 -4.70
N GLY A 320 19.41 -0.79 -5.88
CA GLY A 320 20.11 -0.67 -7.15
C GLY A 320 19.59 0.53 -7.91
N TYR A 321 19.86 0.55 -9.20
CA TYR A 321 19.46 1.63 -10.09
C TYR A 321 18.53 1.12 -11.20
N TRP A 322 17.59 1.98 -11.59
CA TRP A 322 16.85 1.92 -12.84
C TRP A 322 16.89 3.30 -13.50
N ASP A 323 17.21 3.37 -14.78
CA ASP A 323 17.35 4.63 -15.52
C ASP A 323 16.02 5.31 -15.88
N GLY A 324 14.92 4.55 -15.98
CA GLY A 324 13.61 5.04 -16.40
C GLY A 324 13.31 4.89 -17.89
N GLU A 325 14.28 4.45 -18.71
CA GLU A 325 14.15 4.43 -20.16
C GLU A 325 13.54 3.12 -20.69
N GLY A 326 13.72 2.01 -19.98
CA GLY A 326 13.20 0.71 -20.38
C GLY A 326 13.24 -0.34 -19.30
N PHE A 327 12.75 -1.55 -19.60
CA PHE A 327 12.66 -2.68 -18.66
C PHE A 327 13.63 -3.82 -19.00
N SER A 328 14.64 -3.54 -19.84
CA SER A 328 15.66 -4.51 -20.25
C SER A 328 16.85 -4.49 -19.31
N ALA A 329 17.71 -5.53 -19.35
CA ALA A 329 18.90 -5.62 -18.47
C ALA A 329 19.83 -4.41 -18.51
N ASN A 330 19.91 -3.72 -19.66
CA ASN A 330 20.78 -2.56 -19.84
C ASN A 330 20.29 -1.32 -19.07
N ASN A 331 19.03 -1.32 -18.63
CA ASN A 331 18.42 -0.21 -17.91
C ASN A 331 18.63 -0.28 -16.39
N PHE A 332 19.37 -1.28 -15.89
CA PHE A 332 19.53 -1.53 -14.46
C PHE A 332 20.99 -1.66 -14.05
N GLU A 333 21.35 -1.04 -12.92
CA GLU A 333 22.60 -1.32 -12.21
C GLU A 333 22.26 -2.01 -10.87
N LEU A 334 22.31 -3.34 -10.84
CA LEU A 334 21.97 -4.14 -9.64
C LEU A 334 23.18 -4.41 -8.73
N GLY A 335 24.36 -3.93 -9.13
CA GLY A 335 25.61 -4.04 -8.39
C GLY A 335 26.01 -5.50 -8.11
N LYS A 336 26.39 -5.78 -6.86
CA LYS A 336 26.76 -7.14 -6.41
C LYS A 336 25.60 -8.14 -6.34
N TYR A 337 24.39 -7.69 -6.64
CA TYR A 337 23.17 -8.48 -6.59
C TYR A 337 22.58 -8.68 -7.98
N ASN A 338 23.42 -8.98 -8.98
CA ASN A 338 22.91 -9.30 -10.31
C ASN A 338 21.98 -10.51 -10.28
N LEU A 339 20.96 -10.48 -11.13
CA LEU A 339 20.06 -11.60 -11.34
C LEU A 339 20.80 -12.73 -12.07
N VAL A 340 20.58 -13.97 -11.64
CA VAL A 340 21.13 -15.15 -12.33
C VAL A 340 20.57 -15.26 -13.74
N LYS A 341 19.27 -14.98 -13.89
CA LYS A 341 18.57 -14.86 -15.16
C LYS A 341 17.72 -13.60 -15.12
N PHE A 342 17.99 -12.69 -16.06
CA PHE A 342 17.17 -11.50 -16.22
C PHE A 342 15.85 -11.89 -16.89
N PRO A 343 14.68 -11.60 -16.29
CA PRO A 343 13.39 -11.94 -16.90
C PRO A 343 13.10 -11.01 -18.09
N ASP A 344 12.29 -11.47 -19.04
CA ASP A 344 11.94 -10.69 -20.23
C ASP A 344 11.15 -9.42 -19.90
N ASN A 345 10.46 -9.42 -18.76
CA ASN A 345 9.72 -8.27 -18.26
C ASN A 345 9.96 -8.07 -16.76
N ILE A 346 10.67 -6.99 -16.42
CA ILE A 346 10.82 -6.55 -15.03
C ILE A 346 9.69 -5.62 -14.66
N GLU A 347 8.95 -6.04 -13.64
CA GLU A 347 7.89 -5.26 -13.04
C GLU A 347 8.47 -4.29 -12.01
N ILE A 348 8.15 -3.01 -12.21
CA ILE A 348 8.49 -1.93 -11.29
C ILE A 348 7.21 -1.24 -10.85
N GLY A 349 6.89 -1.37 -9.57
CA GLY A 349 5.84 -0.60 -8.90
C GLY A 349 6.39 0.67 -8.27
N PHE A 350 5.50 1.46 -7.70
CA PHE A 350 5.83 2.69 -6.99
C PHE A 350 4.76 3.00 -5.95
N ARG A 351 5.07 3.94 -5.04
CA ARG A 351 4.09 4.52 -4.13
C ARG A 351 4.24 6.04 -4.07
N CYS A 352 3.18 6.71 -3.66
CA CYS A 352 3.18 8.15 -3.48
C CYS A 352 3.36 8.54 -2.00
N MET A 353 3.84 9.76 -1.78
CA MET A 353 3.93 10.40 -0.47
C MET A 353 3.60 11.88 -0.58
N ARG A 354 3.24 12.54 0.52
CA ARG A 354 3.05 14.00 0.58
C ARG A 354 3.54 14.57 1.90
N PHE A 355 3.94 15.83 1.84
CA PHE A 355 4.10 16.69 3.02
C PHE A 355 2.80 17.45 3.23
N LYS A 356 2.42 17.71 4.48
CA LYS A 356 1.31 18.58 4.84
C LYS A 356 1.80 19.80 5.59
#